data_AF-A0A6J4SJW0-F1
#
_entry.id   AF-A0A6J4SJW0-F1
#
_cell.length_a   1.000
_cell.length_b   1.000
_cell.length_c   1.000
_cell.angle_alpha   90.00
_cell.angle_beta   90.00
_cell.angle_gamma   90.00
#
_symmetry.space_group_name_H-M   'P 1'
#
loop_
_entity.id
_entity.type
_entity.pdbx_description
1 polymer ?
#
loop_
_entity_poly.entity_id
_entity_poly.type
_entity_poly.pdbx_seq_one_letter_code
_entity_poly.pdbx_strand_id
1 'polypeptide(L)'
;MSRRAAASAPLALAVAALLSPAAAGAHSIVRVNGGEVTSLSADATSLNTLTVRLRGSDLELSDPTVDGGMDPGSCRPGRVDESGFIVQAFCPRAGVTLVRLDAGDREDKVTAELPIRVALLGGEGADTLRSGPADDTLAGDAGDDTLAAGGGTDTLVGGLGVDALDGGAGNDTVRVRDGLADTVRCGDGGDTVDADTLDEIASDCERVERTATVPPEDDGGGRDRTKPTVQAGGPTVQRIGSAATVRVTATSSERGTLAASGFLDVGGLNLPLQSRRERVTVAGGGAEIRIRLSRSQVRQVRAALGKRRRVTVRLGVVATDAAGNSAETRAPRIRLTR
;
A
#
# COMPACT_ATOMS: atom_id res chain seq x y z
N MET A 1 -43.01 -14.19 -73.66
CA MET A 1 -41.66 -14.52 -74.18
C MET A 1 -40.76 -13.31 -73.96
N SER A 2 -39.64 -13.49 -73.25
CA SER A 2 -38.40 -12.67 -73.32
C SER A 2 -38.52 -11.18 -72.86
N ARG A 3 -37.62 -10.55 -72.10
CA ARG A 3 -36.17 -10.70 -71.90
C ARG A 3 -35.75 -9.99 -70.60
N ARG A 4 -34.67 -10.52 -70.04
CA ARG A 4 -33.73 -9.95 -69.06
C ARG A 4 -33.47 -8.44 -69.22
N ALA A 5 -33.31 -7.75 -68.09
CA ALA A 5 -32.23 -6.77 -67.90
C ALA A 5 -31.89 -6.68 -66.41
N ALA A 6 -30.66 -7.08 -66.10
CA ALA A 6 -30.04 -6.94 -64.79
C ALA A 6 -29.50 -5.50 -64.65
N ALA A 7 -29.64 -4.92 -63.46
CA ALA A 7 -28.78 -3.83 -63.02
C ALA A 7 -28.45 -4.04 -61.55
N SER A 8 -27.22 -4.48 -61.35
CA SER A 8 -26.46 -4.71 -60.14
C SER A 8 -26.44 -3.50 -59.21
N ALA A 9 -26.96 -3.67 -57.98
CA ALA A 9 -26.60 -2.84 -56.85
C ALA A 9 -25.40 -3.48 -56.13
N PRO A 10 -24.32 -2.75 -55.83
CA PRO A 10 -23.20 -3.32 -55.09
C PRO A 10 -23.64 -3.58 -53.65
N LEU A 11 -23.49 -4.84 -53.23
CA LEU A 11 -23.55 -5.25 -51.84
C LEU A 11 -22.45 -4.46 -51.10
N ALA A 12 -22.82 -3.42 -50.36
CA ALA A 12 -21.93 -2.81 -49.38
C ALA A 12 -21.68 -3.86 -48.31
N LEU A 13 -20.55 -4.56 -48.44
CA LEU A 13 -20.00 -5.41 -47.40
C LEU A 13 -19.66 -4.48 -46.24
N ALA A 14 -20.57 -4.33 -45.28
CA ALA A 14 -20.24 -3.76 -43.99
C ALA A 14 -19.26 -4.73 -43.34
N VAL A 15 -17.97 -4.50 -43.58
CA VAL A 15 -16.91 -5.05 -42.74
C VAL A 15 -17.19 -4.48 -41.35
N ALA A 16 -17.83 -5.26 -40.51
CA ALA A 16 -17.84 -5.02 -39.08
C ALA A 16 -16.38 -5.05 -38.66
N ALA A 17 -15.77 -3.87 -38.61
CA ALA A 17 -14.52 -3.69 -37.91
C ALA A 17 -14.77 -4.16 -36.48
N LEU A 18 -14.23 -5.33 -36.15
CA LEU A 18 -13.95 -5.73 -34.79
C LEU A 18 -12.94 -4.71 -34.25
N LEU A 19 -13.43 -3.52 -33.94
CA LEU A 19 -12.75 -2.59 -33.07
C LEU A 19 -12.90 -3.21 -31.68
N SER A 20 -11.93 -4.02 -31.30
CA SER A 20 -11.59 -4.16 -29.89
C SER A 20 -11.04 -2.80 -29.45
N PRO A 21 -11.70 -2.01 -28.59
CA PRO A 21 -10.98 -1.01 -27.83
C PRO A 21 -10.37 -1.69 -26.60
N ALA A 22 -9.42 -1.00 -25.97
CA ALA A 22 -8.79 -1.34 -24.69
C ALA A 22 -7.65 -2.38 -24.72
N ALA A 23 -6.57 -2.06 -25.43
CA ALA A 23 -5.25 -2.54 -25.04
C ALA A 23 -4.16 -1.56 -25.47
N ALA A 24 -4.03 -0.44 -24.75
CA ALA A 24 -2.77 0.28 -24.56
C ALA A 24 -3.02 1.44 -23.57
N GLY A 25 -2.62 1.24 -22.31
CA GLY A 25 -2.67 2.26 -21.27
C GLY A 25 -3.34 1.87 -19.96
N ALA A 26 -3.67 0.60 -19.69
CA ALA A 26 -4.35 0.26 -18.44
C ALA A 26 -3.47 0.54 -17.21
N HIS A 27 -3.70 1.67 -16.56
CA HIS A 27 -2.99 2.10 -15.36
C HIS A 27 -3.56 1.46 -14.11
N SER A 28 -4.82 0.97 -14.14
CA SER A 28 -5.35 0.10 -13.08
C SER A 28 -5.58 -1.30 -13.62
N ILE A 29 -5.13 -2.31 -12.88
CA ILE A 29 -5.16 -3.71 -13.31
C ILE A 29 -5.95 -4.53 -12.31
N VAL A 30 -7.05 -5.14 -12.77
CA VAL A 30 -7.88 -6.03 -11.96
C VAL A 30 -7.61 -7.49 -12.32
N ARG A 31 -7.44 -8.33 -11.30
CA ARG A 31 -7.19 -9.78 -11.45
C ARG A 31 -8.04 -10.58 -10.49
N VAL A 32 -8.50 -11.76 -10.94
CA VAL A 32 -9.20 -12.74 -10.10
C VAL A 32 -8.38 -14.01 -10.07
N ASN A 33 -7.99 -14.46 -8.88
CA ASN A 33 -7.14 -15.63 -8.69
C ASN A 33 -7.70 -16.52 -7.58
N GLY A 34 -8.60 -17.42 -7.96
CA GLY A 34 -9.29 -18.29 -7.00
C GLY A 34 -10.18 -17.46 -6.07
N GLY A 35 -9.93 -17.52 -4.75
CA GLY A 35 -10.69 -16.79 -3.74
C GLY A 35 -10.26 -15.34 -3.51
N GLU A 36 -9.52 -14.73 -4.45
CA GLU A 36 -8.96 -13.39 -4.29
C GLU A 36 -9.25 -12.52 -5.52
N VAL A 37 -9.65 -11.28 -5.27
CA VAL A 37 -9.73 -10.20 -6.27
C VAL A 37 -8.70 -9.15 -5.93
N THR A 38 -7.86 -8.79 -6.89
CA THR A 38 -6.81 -7.76 -6.73
C THR A 38 -7.08 -6.60 -7.67
N SER A 39 -6.93 -5.36 -7.19
CA SER A 39 -6.78 -4.14 -7.99
C SER A 39 -5.40 -3.58 -7.72
N LEU A 40 -4.64 -3.32 -8.78
CA LEU A 40 -3.28 -2.78 -8.70
C LEU A 40 -3.18 -1.53 -9.55
N SER A 41 -2.71 -0.44 -8.96
CA SER A 41 -2.19 0.69 -9.72
C SER A 41 -0.84 0.33 -10.35
N ALA A 42 -0.82 0.28 -11.68
CA ALA A 42 0.32 -0.07 -12.51
C ALA A 42 1.11 1.14 -12.99
N ASP A 43 0.57 2.35 -12.82
CA ASP A 43 1.22 3.61 -13.16
C ASP A 43 1.33 4.52 -11.93
N ALA A 44 2.58 4.86 -11.60
CA ALA A 44 2.94 5.72 -10.48
C ALA A 44 2.44 7.18 -10.59
N THR A 45 1.89 7.58 -11.74
CA THR A 45 1.36 8.93 -11.97
C THR A 45 -0.16 9.02 -11.81
N SER A 46 -0.86 7.88 -11.75
CA SER A 46 -2.31 7.85 -11.70
C SER A 46 -2.84 8.22 -10.33
N LEU A 47 -3.80 9.15 -10.29
CA LEU A 47 -4.61 9.42 -9.11
C LEU A 47 -5.80 8.48 -9.11
N ASN A 48 -5.99 7.71 -8.04
CA ASN A 48 -7.01 6.69 -7.93
C ASN A 48 -8.05 7.08 -6.87
N THR A 49 -9.30 7.18 -7.30
CA THR A 49 -10.45 7.35 -6.40
C THR A 49 -11.27 6.07 -6.43
N LEU A 50 -10.64 5.00 -5.95
CA LEU A 50 -11.16 3.64 -6.07
C LEU A 50 -12.24 3.36 -5.03
N THR A 51 -13.45 3.10 -5.50
CA THR A 51 -14.55 2.58 -4.68
C THR A 51 -14.79 1.11 -4.99
N VAL A 52 -14.83 0.26 -3.97
CA VAL A 52 -15.18 -1.15 -4.08
C VAL A 52 -16.38 -1.47 -3.19
N ARG A 53 -17.42 -2.05 -3.78
CA ARG A 53 -18.65 -2.40 -3.06
C ARG A 53 -19.34 -3.61 -3.65
N LEU A 54 -20.25 -4.21 -2.89
CA LEU A 54 -21.13 -5.26 -3.41
C LEU A 54 -22.25 -4.64 -4.26
N ARG A 55 -22.53 -5.25 -5.41
CA ARG A 55 -23.70 -4.96 -6.23
C ARG A 55 -24.35 -6.25 -6.71
N GLY A 56 -25.41 -6.66 -6.01
CA GLY A 56 -26.04 -7.95 -6.26
C GLY A 56 -25.07 -9.09 -5.96
N SER A 57 -24.70 -9.87 -6.97
CA SER A 57 -23.76 -11.01 -6.86
C SER A 57 -22.33 -10.68 -7.30
N ASP A 58 -22.06 -9.42 -7.64
CA ASP A 58 -20.77 -8.97 -8.12
C ASP A 58 -20.10 -8.05 -7.08
N LEU A 59 -18.77 -8.10 -7.06
CA LEU A 59 -17.91 -7.03 -6.55
C LEU A 59 -17.80 -5.98 -7.66
N GLU A 60 -18.27 -4.77 -7.38
CA GLU A 60 -18.08 -3.62 -8.27
C GLU A 60 -16.83 -2.86 -7.82
N LEU A 61 -15.90 -2.68 -8.75
CA LEU A 61 -14.76 -1.77 -8.63
C LEU A 61 -15.06 -0.57 -9.54
N SER A 62 -14.95 0.65 -9.02
CA SER A 62 -15.15 1.88 -9.78
C SER A 62 -14.05 2.86 -9.44
N ASP A 63 -13.34 3.32 -10.45
CA ASP A 63 -12.32 4.35 -10.33
C ASP A 63 -12.52 5.37 -11.46
N PRO A 64 -13.12 6.54 -11.18
CA PRO A 64 -13.37 7.55 -12.18
C PRO A 64 -12.15 8.42 -12.50
N THR A 65 -11.06 8.34 -11.72
CA THR A 65 -9.88 9.21 -11.88
C THR A 65 -8.69 8.50 -12.50
N VAL A 66 -8.75 7.18 -12.66
CA VAL A 66 -7.72 6.40 -13.36
C VAL A 66 -7.48 6.94 -14.77
N ASP A 67 -6.32 7.55 -14.97
CA ASP A 67 -5.84 7.94 -16.30
C ASP A 67 -5.45 6.67 -17.09
N GLY A 68 -5.66 6.63 -18.40
CA GLY A 68 -5.37 5.44 -19.22
C GLY A 68 -6.29 4.21 -19.00
N GLY A 69 -7.15 4.25 -17.99
CA GLY A 69 -8.22 3.28 -17.77
C GLY A 69 -7.84 2.04 -16.98
N MET A 70 -8.87 1.25 -16.70
CA MET A 70 -8.82 -0.01 -15.98
C MET A 70 -8.80 -1.19 -16.96
N ASP A 71 -7.85 -2.11 -16.80
CA ASP A 71 -7.91 -3.46 -17.37
C ASP A 71 -8.69 -4.37 -16.41
N PRO A 72 -9.94 -4.76 -16.74
CA PRO A 72 -10.77 -5.59 -15.87
C PRO A 72 -10.31 -7.06 -15.79
N GLY A 73 -9.35 -7.48 -16.63
CA GLY A 73 -8.91 -8.87 -16.72
C GLY A 73 -10.07 -9.81 -17.05
N SER A 74 -10.32 -10.80 -16.18
CA SER A 74 -11.44 -11.75 -16.32
C SER A 74 -12.78 -11.21 -15.80
N CYS A 75 -12.81 -10.01 -15.22
CA CYS A 75 -14.04 -9.37 -14.77
C CYS A 75 -14.81 -8.77 -15.94
N ARG A 76 -16.11 -8.57 -15.77
CA ARG A 76 -16.94 -7.91 -16.79
C ARG A 76 -16.68 -6.39 -16.75
N PRO A 77 -16.35 -5.73 -17.87
CA PRO A 77 -16.23 -4.28 -17.89
C PRO A 77 -17.57 -3.60 -17.61
N GLY A 78 -17.53 -2.45 -16.97
CA GLY A 78 -18.67 -1.60 -16.65
C GLY A 78 -18.68 -0.32 -17.45
N ARG A 79 -18.88 0.80 -16.76
CA ARG A 79 -18.82 2.17 -17.30
C ARG A 79 -17.49 2.43 -18.01
N VAL A 80 -17.61 3.11 -19.15
CA VAL A 80 -16.53 3.72 -19.91
C VAL A 80 -16.70 5.24 -19.81
N ASP A 81 -15.62 5.98 -19.64
CA ASP A 81 -15.63 7.44 -19.56
C ASP A 81 -15.72 8.12 -20.94
N GLU A 82 -15.66 9.45 -20.96
CA GLU A 82 -15.72 10.26 -22.19
C GLU A 82 -14.49 10.06 -23.09
N SER A 83 -13.37 9.63 -22.53
CA SER A 83 -12.12 9.35 -23.23
C SER A 83 -12.06 7.93 -23.80
N GLY A 84 -13.08 7.10 -23.55
CA GLY A 84 -13.17 5.74 -24.05
C GLY A 84 -12.46 4.72 -23.17
N PHE A 85 -12.08 5.09 -21.95
CA PHE A 85 -11.42 4.21 -20.99
C PHE A 85 -12.41 3.56 -20.03
N ILE A 86 -12.17 2.29 -19.71
CA ILE A 86 -12.96 1.56 -18.71
C ILE A 86 -12.62 2.14 -17.34
N VAL A 87 -13.61 2.53 -16.58
CA VAL A 87 -13.48 3.15 -15.24
C VAL A 87 -14.27 2.38 -14.17
N GLN A 88 -14.75 1.18 -14.55
CA GLN A 88 -15.54 0.32 -13.69
C GLN A 88 -15.45 -1.13 -14.16
N ALA A 89 -15.38 -2.06 -13.21
CA ALA A 89 -15.38 -3.51 -13.45
C ALA A 89 -16.29 -4.24 -12.47
N PHE A 90 -16.83 -5.38 -12.90
CA PHE A 90 -17.68 -6.27 -12.12
C PHE A 90 -17.06 -7.66 -12.05
N CYS A 91 -16.55 -8.02 -10.89
CA CYS A 91 -15.96 -9.33 -10.63
C CYS A 91 -16.95 -10.23 -9.90
N PRO A 92 -17.07 -11.52 -10.24
CA PRO A 92 -17.94 -12.44 -9.50
C PRO A 92 -17.54 -12.50 -8.03
N ARG A 93 -18.50 -12.31 -7.12
CA ARG A 93 -18.23 -12.39 -5.67
C ARG A 93 -18.09 -13.83 -5.19
N ALA A 94 -18.68 -14.81 -5.89
CA ALA A 94 -18.74 -16.20 -5.44
C ALA A 94 -17.33 -16.78 -5.20
N GLY A 95 -17.13 -17.33 -4.00
CA GLY A 95 -15.84 -17.94 -3.61
C GLY A 95 -14.74 -16.95 -3.22
N VAL A 96 -14.95 -15.64 -3.36
CA VAL A 96 -13.99 -14.62 -2.92
C VAL A 96 -13.96 -14.55 -1.39
N THR A 97 -12.77 -14.61 -0.81
CA THR A 97 -12.52 -14.48 0.64
C THR A 97 -11.66 -13.27 0.97
N LEU A 98 -11.06 -12.65 -0.04
CA LEU A 98 -10.13 -11.54 0.12
C LEU A 98 -10.22 -10.60 -1.09
N VAL A 99 -10.26 -9.29 -0.81
CA VAL A 99 -10.03 -8.24 -1.81
C VAL A 99 -8.71 -7.53 -1.47
N ARG A 100 -7.86 -7.33 -2.47
CA ARG A 100 -6.58 -6.62 -2.34
C ARG A 100 -6.56 -5.38 -3.20
N LEU A 101 -6.32 -4.22 -2.63
CA LEU A 101 -6.25 -2.96 -3.35
C LEU A 101 -4.89 -2.30 -3.05
N ASP A 102 -4.14 -1.98 -4.10
CA ASP A 102 -2.86 -1.25 -4.07
C ASP A 102 -3.09 0.06 -4.84
N ALA A 103 -3.12 1.19 -4.12
CA ALA A 103 -3.52 2.49 -4.66
C ALA A 103 -2.38 3.13 -5.47
N GLY A 104 -1.12 2.98 -5.05
CA GLY A 104 0.03 3.30 -5.88
C GLY A 104 0.92 4.38 -5.27
N ASP A 105 1.44 5.27 -6.10
CA ASP A 105 2.53 6.18 -5.73
C ASP A 105 2.04 7.65 -5.59
N ARG A 106 0.71 7.89 -5.52
CA ARG A 106 0.08 9.22 -5.48
C ARG A 106 -0.88 9.31 -4.29
N GLU A 107 -1.26 10.55 -3.92
CA GLU A 107 -2.38 10.80 -2.99
C GLU A 107 -3.67 10.21 -3.57
N ASP A 108 -4.06 9.08 -3.03
CA ASP A 108 -5.15 8.25 -3.50
C ASP A 108 -6.25 8.15 -2.46
N LYS A 109 -7.45 7.83 -2.93
CA LYS A 109 -8.62 7.61 -2.09
C LYS A 109 -9.22 6.26 -2.39
N VAL A 110 -9.15 5.35 -1.41
CA VAL A 110 -9.71 4.01 -1.52
C VAL A 110 -10.80 3.81 -0.49
N THR A 111 -11.99 3.39 -0.94
CA THR A 111 -13.11 3.04 -0.06
C THR A 111 -13.63 1.65 -0.42
N ALA A 112 -13.55 0.71 0.52
CA ALA A 112 -13.93 -0.68 0.34
C ALA A 112 -14.89 -1.14 1.46
N GLU A 113 -16.18 -0.87 1.29
CA GLU A 113 -17.21 -1.26 2.26
C GLU A 113 -17.72 -2.68 1.97
N LEU A 114 -16.94 -3.69 2.35
CA LEU A 114 -17.24 -5.09 2.05
C LEU A 114 -17.41 -5.93 3.33
N PRO A 115 -18.35 -6.89 3.36
CA PRO A 115 -18.47 -7.86 4.45
C PRO A 115 -17.46 -9.01 4.32
N ILE A 116 -16.33 -8.75 3.67
CA ILE A 116 -15.20 -9.66 3.53
C ILE A 116 -13.91 -8.90 3.73
N ARG A 117 -12.91 -9.64 4.22
CA ARG A 117 -11.55 -9.15 4.39
C ARG A 117 -11.05 -8.39 3.17
N VAL A 118 -10.53 -7.21 3.43
CA VAL A 118 -9.85 -6.30 2.52
C VAL A 118 -8.43 -6.10 3.01
N ALA A 119 -7.47 -6.10 2.08
CA ALA A 119 -6.13 -5.58 2.32
C ALA A 119 -5.96 -4.33 1.46
N LEU A 120 -5.85 -3.16 2.10
CA LEU A 120 -5.63 -1.87 1.49
C LEU A 120 -4.19 -1.43 1.67
N LEU A 121 -3.57 -0.99 0.60
CA LEU A 121 -2.28 -0.30 0.60
C LEU A 121 -2.47 1.02 -0.11
N GLY A 122 -2.19 2.11 0.59
CA GLY A 122 -2.13 3.44 0.01
C GLY A 122 -0.93 3.52 -0.92
N GLY A 123 0.24 3.39 -0.33
CA GLY A 123 1.50 3.38 -1.05
C GLY A 123 2.21 4.70 -0.81
N GLU A 124 2.38 5.54 -1.81
CA GLU A 124 3.09 6.80 -1.61
C GLU A 124 2.17 7.99 -1.78
N GLY A 125 2.36 9.02 -0.97
CA GLY A 125 1.48 10.18 -0.98
C GLY A 125 0.58 10.17 0.25
N ALA A 126 -0.20 11.23 0.41
CA ALA A 126 -1.13 11.33 1.53
C ALA A 126 -2.42 10.60 1.17
N ASP A 127 -2.59 9.37 1.63
CA ASP A 127 -3.69 8.51 1.19
C ASP A 127 -4.89 8.56 2.14
N THR A 128 -6.08 8.39 1.58
CA THR A 128 -7.30 8.19 2.36
C THR A 128 -7.84 6.78 2.15
N LEU A 129 -7.68 5.92 3.14
CA LEU A 129 -8.03 4.50 3.08
C LEU A 129 -9.18 4.20 4.04
N ARG A 130 -10.26 3.64 3.53
CA ARG A 130 -11.41 3.22 4.34
C ARG A 130 -11.88 1.83 3.97
N SER A 131 -12.04 0.96 4.96
CA SER A 131 -12.60 -0.39 4.77
C SER A 131 -13.95 -0.59 5.44
N GLY A 132 -14.33 -1.85 5.68
CA GLY A 132 -15.69 -2.24 5.99
C GLY A 132 -15.85 -2.91 7.36
N PRO A 133 -16.92 -3.69 7.55
CA PRO A 133 -17.22 -4.37 8.81
C PRO A 133 -16.55 -5.75 8.97
N ALA A 134 -15.49 -6.05 8.21
CA ALA A 134 -14.81 -7.35 8.24
C ALA A 134 -13.38 -7.18 8.79
N ASP A 135 -12.76 -8.28 9.22
CA ASP A 135 -11.36 -8.26 9.66
C ASP A 135 -10.40 -7.86 8.53
N ASP A 136 -10.02 -6.60 8.47
CA ASP A 136 -9.31 -5.95 7.38
C ASP A 136 -7.83 -5.69 7.73
N THR A 137 -7.06 -5.24 6.74
CA THR A 137 -5.67 -4.83 6.94
C THR A 137 -5.41 -3.58 6.12
N LEU A 138 -5.09 -2.48 6.80
CA LEU A 138 -4.83 -1.18 6.20
C LEU A 138 -3.37 -0.81 6.43
N ALA A 139 -2.77 -0.27 5.37
CA ALA A 139 -1.41 0.20 5.32
C ALA A 139 -1.39 1.54 4.59
N GLY A 140 -1.05 2.63 5.28
CA GLY A 140 -0.85 3.93 4.66
C GLY A 140 0.38 3.95 3.76
N ASP A 141 1.46 3.29 4.23
CA ASP A 141 2.78 3.21 3.59
C ASP A 141 3.63 4.46 3.82
N ALA A 142 3.68 5.45 2.92
CA ALA A 142 4.54 6.61 3.07
C ALA A 142 3.83 7.89 2.64
N GLY A 143 3.74 8.83 3.57
CA GLY A 143 3.01 10.09 3.42
C GLY A 143 2.10 10.30 4.62
N ASP A 144 1.45 11.45 4.68
CA ASP A 144 0.57 11.77 5.81
C ASP A 144 -0.81 11.12 5.56
N ASP A 145 -1.03 9.91 6.06
CA ASP A 145 -2.15 9.07 5.68
C ASP A 145 -3.37 9.20 6.61
N THR A 146 -4.56 8.91 6.09
CA THR A 146 -5.79 8.78 6.87
C THR A 146 -6.40 7.39 6.68
N LEU A 147 -6.40 6.58 7.74
CA LEU A 147 -6.89 5.20 7.74
C LEU A 147 -8.11 5.05 8.63
N ALA A 148 -9.17 4.42 8.12
CA ALA A 148 -10.37 4.07 8.87
C ALA A 148 -10.79 2.63 8.58
N ALA A 149 -10.61 1.71 9.54
CA ALA A 149 -10.83 0.28 9.30
C ALA A 149 -12.32 -0.13 9.42
N GLY A 150 -13.06 0.52 10.31
CA GLY A 150 -14.52 0.39 10.35
C GLY A 150 -14.97 -0.57 11.44
N GLY A 151 -15.19 -1.84 11.14
CA GLY A 151 -15.42 -2.80 12.21
C GLY A 151 -14.89 -4.17 11.86
N GLY A 152 -14.71 -5.03 12.86
CA GLY A 152 -13.98 -6.27 12.69
C GLY A 152 -12.75 -6.30 13.60
N THR A 153 -11.93 -7.33 13.48
CA THR A 153 -10.61 -7.35 14.12
C THR A 153 -9.58 -6.93 13.09
N ASP A 154 -9.20 -5.67 13.14
CA ASP A 154 -8.42 -5.02 12.09
C ASP A 154 -6.94 -4.92 12.43
N THR A 155 -6.12 -4.78 11.39
CA THR A 155 -4.71 -4.42 11.54
C THR A 155 -4.44 -3.16 10.76
N LEU A 156 -4.10 -2.08 11.47
CA LEU A 156 -3.74 -0.81 10.87
C LEU A 156 -2.24 -0.55 11.06
N VAL A 157 -1.59 -0.12 10.00
CA VAL A 157 -0.20 0.35 10.01
C VAL A 157 -0.23 1.71 9.33
N GLY A 158 0.14 2.77 10.06
CA GLY A 158 0.21 4.12 9.52
C GLY A 158 1.23 4.15 8.39
N GLY A 159 2.50 4.13 8.77
CA GLY A 159 3.55 3.93 7.79
C GLY A 159 4.76 4.77 8.15
N LEU A 160 5.18 5.59 7.20
CA LEU A 160 5.97 6.78 7.46
C LEU A 160 5.08 7.99 7.21
N GLY A 161 5.16 9.00 8.06
CA GLY A 161 4.42 10.24 7.86
C GLY A 161 3.78 10.68 9.16
N VAL A 162 2.96 11.72 9.09
CA VAL A 162 2.06 12.09 10.18
C VAL A 162 0.68 11.56 9.85
N ASP A 163 0.33 10.43 10.47
CA ASP A 163 -0.85 9.65 10.14
C ASP A 163 -2.02 9.90 11.10
N ALA A 164 -3.23 9.75 10.58
CA ALA A 164 -4.48 9.74 11.34
C ALA A 164 -5.17 8.38 11.19
N LEU A 165 -5.27 7.62 12.28
CA LEU A 165 -5.82 6.26 12.26
C LEU A 165 -7.07 6.14 13.15
N ASP A 166 -8.09 5.47 12.63
CA ASP A 166 -9.33 5.10 13.32
C ASP A 166 -9.56 3.58 13.16
N GLY A 167 -9.42 2.83 14.25
CA GLY A 167 -9.66 1.39 14.30
C GLY A 167 -11.14 1.07 14.07
N GLY A 168 -12.00 1.70 14.87
CA GLY A 168 -13.44 1.55 14.78
C GLY A 168 -13.94 0.50 15.76
N ALA A 169 -14.83 -0.39 15.34
CA ALA A 169 -15.45 -1.36 16.25
C ALA A 169 -14.77 -2.73 16.16
N GLY A 170 -14.15 -3.19 17.23
CA GLY A 170 -13.67 -4.56 17.41
C GLY A 170 -12.35 -4.60 18.19
N ASN A 171 -11.52 -5.61 17.94
CA ASN A 171 -10.27 -5.76 18.68
C ASN A 171 -9.11 -5.51 17.73
N ASP A 172 -8.63 -4.29 17.67
CA ASP A 172 -7.74 -3.84 16.62
C ASP A 172 -6.27 -3.86 17.06
N THR A 173 -5.41 -3.95 16.05
CA THR A 173 -3.96 -3.85 16.23
C THR A 173 -3.42 -2.71 15.38
N VAL A 174 -2.98 -1.64 16.03
CA VAL A 174 -2.45 -0.43 15.39
C VAL A 174 -0.93 -0.35 15.56
N ARG A 175 -0.21 0.06 14.51
CA ARG A 175 1.23 0.32 14.54
C ARG A 175 1.56 1.68 13.92
N VAL A 176 2.14 2.55 14.72
CA VAL A 176 2.48 3.96 14.41
C VAL A 176 3.87 4.33 14.92
N ARG A 177 4.73 3.32 15.11
CA ARG A 177 6.07 3.50 15.71
C ARG A 177 7.12 3.88 14.67
N ASP A 178 6.95 5.00 13.99
CA ASP A 178 7.83 5.44 12.89
C ASP A 178 8.81 6.55 13.30
N GLY A 179 8.52 7.31 14.35
CA GLY A 179 9.31 8.47 14.82
C GLY A 179 8.79 9.82 14.39
N LEU A 180 7.58 9.87 13.86
CA LEU A 180 6.78 11.05 13.65
C LEU A 180 5.61 11.04 14.64
N ALA A 181 4.77 12.06 14.59
CA ALA A 181 3.72 12.26 15.57
C ALA A 181 2.38 11.87 14.96
N ASP A 182 1.91 10.66 15.24
CA ASP A 182 0.64 10.15 14.71
C ASP A 182 -0.53 10.41 15.66
N THR A 183 -1.75 10.39 15.13
CA THR A 183 -2.99 10.42 15.92
C THR A 183 -3.75 9.11 15.75
N VAL A 184 -4.05 8.43 16.86
CA VAL A 184 -4.78 7.16 16.85
C VAL A 184 -6.04 7.25 17.70
N ARG A 185 -7.18 6.87 17.11
CA ARG A 185 -8.42 6.52 17.80
C ARG A 185 -8.65 5.03 17.64
N CYS A 186 -8.85 4.32 18.75
CA CYS A 186 -9.05 2.88 18.68
C CYS A 186 -10.52 2.52 18.44
N GLY A 187 -11.44 3.27 19.05
CA GLY A 187 -12.87 3.01 18.95
C GLY A 187 -13.36 2.00 20.01
N ASP A 188 -14.33 1.17 19.63
CA ASP A 188 -15.00 0.25 20.55
C ASP A 188 -14.31 -1.11 20.55
N GLY A 189 -13.80 -1.57 21.70
CA GLY A 189 -13.48 -2.98 21.89
C GLY A 189 -12.24 -3.21 22.73
N GLY A 190 -11.25 -3.90 22.16
CA GLY A 190 -10.11 -4.41 22.91
C GLY A 190 -8.84 -4.28 22.10
N ASP A 191 -8.23 -3.11 22.20
CA ASP A 191 -7.29 -2.63 21.21
C ASP A 191 -5.85 -2.66 21.71
N THR A 192 -4.95 -2.87 20.76
CA THR A 192 -3.51 -2.88 20.99
C THR A 192 -2.81 -1.91 20.07
N VAL A 193 -1.94 -1.07 20.62
CA VAL A 193 -1.21 -0.04 19.86
C VAL A 193 0.28 -0.17 20.15
N ASP A 194 1.10 -0.33 19.11
CA ASP A 194 2.56 -0.15 19.14
C ASP A 194 2.89 1.25 18.62
N ALA A 195 3.24 2.13 19.53
CA ALA A 195 3.47 3.55 19.31
C ALA A 195 4.83 3.98 19.86
N ASP A 196 5.24 5.20 19.56
CA ASP A 196 6.28 5.88 20.31
C ASP A 196 5.74 7.02 21.19
N THR A 197 6.64 7.83 21.73
CA THR A 197 6.29 8.90 22.68
C THR A 197 5.84 10.20 22.02
N LEU A 198 5.95 10.31 20.69
CA LEU A 198 5.46 11.46 19.94
C LEU A 198 3.96 11.36 19.63
N ASP A 199 3.40 10.16 19.65
CA ASP A 199 2.04 9.88 19.20
C ASP A 199 0.95 10.31 20.20
N GLU A 200 -0.10 10.92 19.65
CA GLU A 200 -1.37 11.17 20.34
C GLU A 200 -2.28 9.94 20.21
N ILE A 201 -2.27 9.13 21.27
CA ILE A 201 -3.13 7.94 21.36
C ILE A 201 -4.34 8.27 22.22
N ALA A 202 -5.54 8.13 21.66
CA ALA A 202 -6.79 8.37 22.35
C ALA A 202 -6.98 7.43 23.55
N SER A 203 -7.79 7.86 24.51
CA SER A 203 -8.00 7.15 25.78
C SER A 203 -8.83 5.87 25.64
N ASP A 204 -9.40 5.62 24.46
CA ASP A 204 -10.17 4.43 24.11
C ASP A 204 -9.29 3.23 23.77
N CYS A 205 -7.96 3.40 23.65
CA CYS A 205 -7.03 2.30 23.40
C CYS A 205 -6.61 1.57 24.69
N GLU A 206 -6.93 0.28 24.86
CA GLU A 206 -6.69 -0.47 26.11
C GLU A 206 -5.22 -0.84 26.37
N ARG A 207 -4.47 -1.23 25.33
CA ARG A 207 -3.09 -1.74 25.47
C ARG A 207 -2.12 -1.00 24.57
N VAL A 208 -1.56 0.10 25.08
CA VAL A 208 -0.58 0.91 24.36
C VAL A 208 0.85 0.58 24.82
N GLU A 209 1.66 0.02 23.93
CA GLU A 209 3.11 -0.08 24.08
C GLU A 209 3.74 1.20 23.52
N ARG A 210 4.41 1.98 24.38
CA ARG A 210 5.17 3.16 23.96
C ARG A 210 6.65 2.89 24.02
N THR A 211 7.31 2.94 22.87
CA THR A 211 8.77 3.00 22.81
C THR A 211 9.20 4.46 22.95
N ALA A 212 10.17 4.77 23.80
CA ALA A 212 10.70 6.13 23.86
C ALA A 212 11.27 6.53 22.48
N THR A 213 10.74 7.61 21.91
CA THR A 213 11.46 8.35 20.88
C THR A 213 12.56 9.07 21.60
N VAL A 214 13.73 8.41 21.69
CA VAL A 214 14.93 8.99 22.28
C VAL A 214 15.37 10.13 21.36
N PRO A 215 15.23 11.40 21.77
CA PRO A 215 15.95 12.46 21.09
C PRO A 215 17.43 12.10 21.23
N PRO A 216 18.25 12.21 20.17
CA PRO A 216 19.69 12.15 20.31
C PRO A 216 20.11 13.05 21.48
N GLU A 217 21.02 12.55 22.34
CA GLU A 217 21.48 13.30 23.51
C GLU A 217 21.83 14.72 23.09
N ASP A 218 21.26 15.70 23.80
CA ASP A 218 21.36 17.13 23.51
C ASP A 218 22.84 17.53 23.33
N ASP A 219 23.25 17.71 22.08
CA ASP A 219 24.59 18.18 21.73
C ASP A 219 24.70 19.72 21.80
N GLY A 220 23.71 20.42 22.38
CA GLY A 220 23.71 21.87 22.53
C GLY A 220 23.49 22.63 21.22
N GLY A 221 23.00 21.97 20.18
CA GLY A 221 22.55 22.61 18.95
C GLY A 221 21.22 23.31 19.18
N GLY A 222 21.17 24.62 18.94
CA GLY A 222 19.93 25.40 19.05
C GLY A 222 18.81 24.82 18.19
N ARG A 223 17.59 25.38 18.35
CA ARG A 223 16.34 25.05 17.64
C ARG A 223 16.45 25.25 16.12
N ASP A 224 17.38 24.55 15.47
CA ASP A 224 17.43 24.45 14.03
C ASP A 224 16.15 23.73 13.60
N ARG A 225 15.33 24.43 12.80
CA ARG A 225 14.07 23.92 12.25
C ARG A 225 14.30 23.26 10.90
N THR A 226 15.55 23.16 10.46
CA THR A 226 15.90 22.58 9.17
C THR A 226 15.90 21.08 9.32
N LYS A 227 14.93 20.41 8.69
CA LYS A 227 14.88 18.94 8.63
C LYS A 227 16.20 18.39 8.04
N PRO A 228 16.71 17.25 8.53
CA PRO A 228 17.86 16.60 7.90
C PRO A 228 17.56 16.22 6.46
N THR A 229 18.59 16.00 5.64
CA THR A 229 18.43 15.29 4.37
C THR A 229 18.79 13.83 4.57
N VAL A 230 18.04 12.94 3.93
CA VAL A 230 18.24 11.49 4.02
C VAL A 230 18.34 10.88 2.64
N GLN A 231 19.25 9.91 2.50
CA GLN A 231 19.39 9.11 1.28
C GLN A 231 19.40 7.64 1.67
N ALA A 232 18.67 6.82 0.92
CA ALA A 232 18.62 5.37 1.12
C ALA A 232 19.09 4.64 -0.14
N GLY A 233 19.72 3.49 0.08
CA GLY A 233 20.35 2.69 -0.95
C GLY A 233 20.55 1.25 -0.50
N GLY A 234 21.30 0.51 -1.31
CA GLY A 234 21.70 -0.86 -0.98
C GLY A 234 21.33 -1.88 -2.05
N PRO A 235 21.54 -3.18 -1.78
CA PRO A 235 21.34 -4.22 -2.78
C PRO A 235 19.86 -4.38 -3.14
N THR A 236 19.52 -4.22 -4.42
CA THR A 236 18.16 -4.41 -4.96
C THR A 236 17.79 -5.89 -5.16
N VAL A 237 18.74 -6.81 -4.94
CA VAL A 237 18.52 -8.25 -4.92
C VAL A 237 19.20 -8.81 -3.67
N GLN A 238 18.43 -9.44 -2.78
CA GLN A 238 18.95 -9.95 -1.51
C GLN A 238 18.54 -11.40 -1.28
N ARG A 239 19.50 -12.21 -0.85
CA ARG A 239 19.27 -13.60 -0.48
C ARG A 239 18.75 -13.69 0.94
N ILE A 240 17.62 -14.36 1.14
CA ILE A 240 17.07 -14.62 2.48
C ILE A 240 17.86 -15.76 3.13
N GLY A 241 18.90 -15.40 3.88
CA GLY A 241 19.72 -16.32 4.64
C GLY A 241 19.04 -16.85 5.92
N SER A 242 19.80 -17.60 6.73
CA SER A 242 19.33 -18.14 8.02
C SER A 242 18.90 -17.08 9.03
N ALA A 243 19.55 -15.90 8.99
CA ALA A 243 19.22 -14.75 9.82
C ALA A 243 17.88 -14.08 9.42
N ALA A 244 17.38 -14.34 8.21
CA ALA A 244 16.14 -13.78 7.67
C ALA A 244 16.02 -12.26 7.84
N THR A 245 17.09 -11.56 7.45
CA THR A 245 17.16 -10.10 7.53
C THR A 245 17.13 -9.48 6.15
N VAL A 246 16.32 -8.44 5.97
CA VAL A 246 16.42 -7.49 4.85
C VAL A 246 17.32 -6.33 5.28
N ARG A 247 18.16 -5.85 4.37
CA ARG A 247 19.16 -4.80 4.65
C ARG A 247 18.95 -3.60 3.73
N VAL A 248 19.03 -2.41 4.29
CA VAL A 248 19.07 -1.14 3.56
C VAL A 248 20.20 -0.31 4.15
N THR A 249 20.92 0.42 3.31
CA THR A 249 21.88 1.42 3.78
C THR A 249 21.26 2.79 3.68
N ALA A 250 21.42 3.62 4.69
CA ALA A 250 20.96 5.00 4.62
C ALA A 250 21.95 5.96 5.26
N THR A 251 21.96 7.20 4.79
CA THR A 251 22.77 8.30 5.29
C THR A 251 21.88 9.48 5.67
N SER A 252 22.24 10.21 6.72
CA SER A 252 21.60 11.46 7.11
C SER A 252 22.62 12.59 7.10
N SER A 253 22.22 13.80 6.69
CA SER A 253 23.09 14.98 6.81
C SER A 253 23.33 15.41 8.25
N GLU A 254 22.52 14.96 9.21
CA GLU A 254 22.64 15.34 10.63
C GLU A 254 22.92 14.15 11.53
N ARG A 255 23.37 14.44 12.75
CA ARG A 255 23.43 13.43 13.82
C ARG A 255 22.01 13.09 14.26
N GLY A 256 21.75 11.81 14.52
CA GLY A 256 20.50 11.39 15.13
C GLY A 256 20.19 9.91 14.95
N THR A 257 19.02 9.57 14.40
CA THR A 257 18.60 8.19 14.16
C THR A 257 18.07 7.96 12.76
N LEU A 258 18.24 6.73 12.27
CA LEU A 258 17.66 6.22 11.04
C LEU A 258 16.70 5.06 11.35
N ALA A 259 15.50 5.07 10.80
CA ALA A 259 14.54 3.98 10.84
C ALA A 259 14.08 3.62 9.43
N ALA A 260 13.63 2.39 9.23
CA ALA A 260 12.98 1.97 7.99
C ALA A 260 11.69 1.21 8.31
N SER A 261 10.62 1.54 7.60
CA SER A 261 9.36 0.81 7.60
C SER A 261 8.90 0.58 6.15
N GLY A 262 7.87 -0.24 5.97
CA GLY A 262 7.28 -0.54 4.67
C GLY A 262 6.74 -1.95 4.64
N PHE A 263 6.80 -2.63 3.49
CA PHE A 263 6.13 -3.92 3.30
C PHE A 263 6.98 -4.94 2.56
N LEU A 264 6.68 -6.19 2.89
CA LEU A 264 7.11 -7.39 2.22
C LEU A 264 5.93 -7.96 1.45
N ASP A 265 5.98 -7.84 0.13
CA ASP A 265 5.06 -8.49 -0.80
C ASP A 265 5.51 -9.93 -1.03
N VAL A 266 4.66 -10.87 -0.65
CA VAL A 266 4.83 -12.32 -0.82
C VAL A 266 3.75 -12.87 -1.74
N GLY A 267 3.92 -12.65 -3.04
CA GLY A 267 2.97 -13.15 -4.03
C GLY A 267 1.57 -12.55 -3.82
N GLY A 268 1.53 -11.24 -3.61
CA GLY A 268 0.33 -10.44 -3.35
C GLY A 268 0.04 -10.24 -1.87
N LEU A 269 0.61 -11.05 -0.98
CA LEU A 269 0.44 -10.86 0.47
C LEU A 269 1.42 -9.81 0.98
N ASN A 270 0.90 -8.64 1.34
CA ASN A 270 1.69 -7.58 1.93
C ASN A 270 1.77 -7.75 3.44
N LEU A 271 3.00 -7.74 3.94
CA LEU A 271 3.33 -7.98 5.34
C LEU A 271 4.14 -6.81 5.84
N PRO A 272 3.71 -6.14 6.92
CA PRO A 272 4.39 -4.96 7.40
C PRO A 272 5.81 -5.30 7.88
N LEU A 273 6.73 -4.42 7.53
CA LEU A 273 8.13 -4.44 7.92
C LEU A 273 8.42 -3.17 8.70
N GLN A 274 9.11 -3.33 9.82
CA GLN A 274 9.63 -2.21 10.59
C GLN A 274 11.01 -2.59 11.13
N SER A 275 11.92 -1.64 11.08
CA SER A 275 13.26 -1.77 11.66
C SER A 275 13.26 -1.29 13.11
N ARG A 276 14.38 -1.57 13.78
CA ARG A 276 14.78 -0.76 14.94
C ARG A 276 15.44 0.52 14.45
N ARG A 277 15.47 1.55 15.30
CA ARG A 277 16.24 2.76 15.05
C ARG A 277 17.74 2.46 15.16
N GLU A 278 18.50 2.93 14.17
CA GLU A 278 19.95 2.88 14.14
C GLU A 278 20.50 4.29 14.39
N ARG A 279 21.54 4.43 15.23
CA ARG A 279 22.09 5.75 15.58
C ARG A 279 23.06 6.25 14.49
N VAL A 280 22.92 7.52 14.13
CA VAL A 280 23.88 8.28 13.31
C VAL A 280 24.65 9.22 14.23
N THR A 281 25.91 8.89 14.52
CA THR A 281 26.74 9.66 15.45
C THR A 281 27.53 10.80 14.78
N VAL A 282 27.56 10.85 13.45
CA VAL A 282 28.30 11.84 12.66
C VAL A 282 27.38 12.41 11.58
N ALA A 283 27.30 13.73 11.47
CA ALA A 283 26.58 14.43 10.40
C ALA A 283 27.12 14.02 9.01
N GLY A 284 26.24 13.65 8.08
CA GLY A 284 26.61 13.03 6.80
C GLY A 284 26.90 11.52 6.90
N GLY A 285 26.87 10.95 8.10
CA GLY A 285 27.10 9.53 8.36
C GLY A 285 25.90 8.65 7.99
N GLY A 286 26.14 7.35 7.90
CA GLY A 286 25.10 6.37 7.57
C GLY A 286 25.19 5.07 8.34
N ALA A 287 24.11 4.29 8.29
CA ALA A 287 23.98 3.01 8.94
C ALA A 287 23.41 1.94 7.98
N GLU A 288 23.76 0.68 8.23
CA GLU A 288 23.06 -0.46 7.63
C GLU A 288 21.87 -0.82 8.52
N ILE A 289 20.67 -0.47 8.08
CA ILE A 289 19.42 -0.81 8.73
C ILE A 289 19.09 -2.27 8.44
N ARG A 290 18.87 -3.06 9.50
CA ARG A 290 18.54 -4.49 9.40
C ARG A 290 17.13 -4.77 9.89
N ILE A 291 16.28 -5.22 8.99
CA ILE A 291 14.90 -5.61 9.29
C ILE A 291 14.85 -7.13 9.43
N ARG A 292 14.58 -7.60 10.65
CA ARG A 292 14.44 -9.04 10.90
C ARG A 292 13.01 -9.48 10.62
N LEU A 293 12.86 -10.40 9.69
CA LEU A 293 11.55 -10.99 9.38
C LEU A 293 11.07 -11.88 10.53
N SER A 294 9.78 -11.78 10.85
CA SER A 294 9.13 -12.64 11.83
C SER A 294 9.11 -14.09 11.37
N ARG A 295 8.93 -15.05 12.30
CA ARG A 295 8.80 -16.47 11.95
C ARG A 295 7.69 -16.72 10.92
N SER A 296 6.61 -15.94 10.97
CA SER A 296 5.50 -16.06 10.01
C SER A 296 5.89 -15.56 8.62
N GLN A 297 6.47 -14.36 8.54
CA GLN A 297 6.97 -13.79 7.29
C GLN A 297 7.99 -14.71 6.61
N VAL A 298 8.94 -15.27 7.38
CA VAL A 298 9.94 -16.21 6.85
C VAL A 298 9.30 -17.45 6.24
N ARG A 299 8.27 -18.02 6.87
CA ARG A 299 7.55 -19.18 6.31
C ARG A 299 6.88 -18.81 4.99
N GLN A 300 6.21 -17.66 4.93
CA GLN A 300 5.51 -17.21 3.73
C GLN A 300 6.50 -16.92 2.59
N VAL A 301 7.59 -16.20 2.86
CA VAL A 301 8.66 -15.93 1.87
C VAL A 301 9.24 -17.22 1.32
N ARG A 302 9.63 -18.16 2.19
CA ARG A 302 10.19 -19.44 1.74
C ARG A 302 9.20 -20.25 0.92
N ALA A 303 7.92 -20.25 1.29
CA ALA A 303 6.87 -20.93 0.54
C ALA A 303 6.68 -20.30 -0.85
N ALA A 304 6.65 -18.97 -0.95
CA ALA A 304 6.49 -18.24 -2.20
C ALA A 304 7.70 -18.44 -3.13
N LEU A 305 8.92 -18.29 -2.61
CA LEU A 305 10.16 -18.54 -3.38
C LEU A 305 10.25 -20.00 -3.84
N GLY A 306 9.81 -20.95 -3.02
CA GLY A 306 9.71 -22.37 -3.39
C GLY A 306 8.76 -22.62 -4.56
N LYS A 307 7.69 -21.83 -4.68
CA LYS A 307 6.73 -21.85 -5.81
C LYS A 307 7.13 -20.92 -6.95
N ARG A 308 8.37 -20.40 -6.97
CA ARG A 308 8.87 -19.42 -7.96
C ARG A 308 8.04 -18.13 -8.06
N ARG A 309 7.32 -17.76 -6.99
CA ARG A 309 6.63 -16.48 -6.92
C ARG A 309 7.61 -15.35 -6.60
N ARG A 310 7.33 -14.16 -7.13
CA ARG A 310 8.11 -12.96 -6.82
C ARG A 310 7.89 -12.60 -5.35
N VAL A 311 8.97 -12.20 -4.69
CA VAL A 311 8.95 -11.64 -3.36
C VAL A 311 9.71 -10.32 -3.42
N THR A 312 9.02 -9.24 -3.08
CA THR A 312 9.56 -7.88 -3.16
C THR A 312 9.39 -7.17 -1.84
N VAL A 313 10.32 -6.28 -1.54
CA VAL A 313 10.30 -5.45 -0.35
C VAL A 313 10.35 -3.99 -0.81
N ARG A 314 9.42 -3.20 -0.31
CA ARG A 314 9.35 -1.74 -0.44
C ARG A 314 9.57 -1.17 0.95
N LEU A 315 10.50 -0.22 1.07
CA LEU A 315 10.84 0.40 2.34
C LEU A 315 11.03 1.89 2.14
N GLY A 316 10.46 2.66 3.05
CA GLY A 316 10.89 4.03 3.30
C GLY A 316 11.95 4.06 4.40
N VAL A 317 12.68 5.16 4.47
CA VAL A 317 13.68 5.43 5.51
C VAL A 317 13.45 6.83 6.05
N VAL A 318 13.30 6.94 7.36
CA VAL A 318 13.24 8.21 8.09
C VAL A 318 14.58 8.48 8.77
N ALA A 319 15.07 9.71 8.62
CA ALA A 319 16.12 10.27 9.46
C ALA A 319 15.51 11.31 10.39
N THR A 320 15.81 11.17 11.69
CA THR A 320 15.41 12.12 12.73
C THR A 320 16.66 12.69 13.38
N ASP A 321 16.79 14.02 13.42
CA ASP A 321 17.92 14.70 14.04
C ASP A 321 17.81 14.80 15.57
N ALA A 322 18.80 15.44 16.21
CA ALA A 322 18.84 15.68 17.66
C ALA A 322 17.69 16.56 18.18
N ALA A 323 17.18 17.46 17.34
CA ALA A 323 16.11 18.38 17.67
C ALA A 323 14.71 17.77 17.44
N GLY A 324 14.64 16.54 16.93
CA GLY A 324 13.39 15.86 16.60
C GLY A 324 12.82 16.25 15.23
N ASN A 325 13.57 16.94 14.38
CA ASN A 325 13.14 17.16 13.00
C ASN A 325 13.40 15.89 12.19
N SER A 326 12.37 15.44 11.48
CA SER A 326 12.42 14.23 10.67
C SER A 326 12.30 14.55 9.18
N ALA A 327 13.03 13.81 8.37
CA ALA A 327 12.89 13.73 6.92
C ALA A 327 12.87 12.28 6.46
N GLU A 328 12.28 12.05 5.31
CA GLU A 328 12.11 10.71 4.76
C GLU A 328 12.61 10.59 3.32
N THR A 329 12.92 9.36 2.93
CA THR A 329 13.30 9.01 1.57
C THR A 329 13.00 7.54 1.32
N ARG A 330 13.00 7.11 0.06
CA ARG A 330 12.71 5.73 -0.29
C ARG A 330 13.96 4.91 -0.48
N ALA A 331 13.94 3.70 0.05
CA ALA A 331 14.92 2.71 -0.30
C ALA A 331 14.61 2.14 -1.71
N PRO A 332 15.65 1.72 -2.46
CA PRO A 332 15.43 0.97 -3.69
C PRO A 332 14.56 -0.27 -3.46
N ARG A 333 13.66 -0.60 -4.40
CA ARG A 333 12.87 -1.84 -4.34
C ARG A 333 13.80 -3.06 -4.29
N ILE A 334 13.61 -3.92 -3.29
CA ILE A 334 14.45 -5.11 -3.06
C ILE A 334 13.70 -6.36 -3.51
N ARG A 335 14.30 -7.16 -4.38
CA ARG A 335 13.81 -8.50 -4.71
C ARG A 335 14.48 -9.54 -3.82
N LEU A 336 13.68 -10.35 -3.13
CA LEU A 336 14.20 -11.44 -2.30
C LEU A 336 14.40 -12.72 -3.13
N THR A 337 15.50 -13.41 -2.86
CA THR A 337 15.88 -14.68 -3.51
C THR A 337 16.26 -15.74 -2.48
N ARG A 338 16.31 -17.00 -2.94
CA ARG A 338 16.62 -18.18 -2.11
C ARG A 338 18.14 -18.42 -2.01
#